data_AF-A0A958R7F5-F1
#
_entry.id   AF-A0A958R7F5-F1
#
_cell.length_a   1.000
_cell.length_b   1.000
_cell.length_c   1.000
_cell.angle_alpha   90.00
_cell.angle_beta   90.00
_cell.angle_gamma   90.00
#
_symmetry.space_group_name_H-M   'P 1'
#
loop_
_entity.id
_entity.type
_entity.pdbx_description
1 polymer ?
#
loop_
_entity_poly.entity_id
_entity_poly.type
_entity_poly.pdbx_seq_one_letter_code
_entity_poly.pdbx_strand_id
1 'polypeptide(L)'
;MRQKECDVLKSRISKIIEAGANVIITSMGIDDTASKYMFESGCLGLRRVDKGDINRIAKLTGATVINTLATPEGEEVFESSYLGECEEVSE
;
A
#
# COMPACT_ATOMS: atom_id res chain seq x y z
N MET A 1 11.24 -10.30 -19.88
CA MET A 1 10.94 -8.92 -19.43
C MET A 1 9.94 -8.90 -18.28
N ARG A 2 8.78 -9.57 -18.38
CA ARG A 2 7.75 -9.59 -17.31
C ARG A 2 8.20 -10.03 -15.90
N GLN A 3 9.13 -10.99 -15.79
CA GLN A 3 9.56 -11.51 -14.49
C GLN A 3 10.15 -10.42 -13.58
N LYS A 4 11.08 -9.61 -14.10
CA LYS A 4 11.76 -8.55 -13.33
C LYS A 4 10.79 -7.46 -12.84
N GLU A 5 9.79 -7.13 -13.66
CA GLU A 5 8.76 -6.14 -13.29
C GLU A 5 7.85 -6.67 -12.18
N CYS A 6 7.44 -7.94 -12.28
CA CYS A 6 6.70 -8.64 -11.23
C CYS A 6 7.50 -8.72 -9.92
N ASP A 7 8.82 -8.97 -10.00
CA ASP A 7 9.69 -9.08 -8.84
C ASP A 7 9.83 -7.74 -8.09
N VAL A 8 9.98 -6.62 -8.83
CA VAL A 8 10.03 -5.27 -8.24
C VAL A 8 8.70 -4.95 -7.56
N LEU A 9 7.58 -5.23 -8.23
CA LEU A 9 6.25 -4.97 -7.68
C LEU A 9 5.98 -5.81 -6.43
N LYS A 10 6.41 -7.07 -6.42
CA LYS A 10 6.33 -7.94 -5.25
C LYS A 10 7.17 -7.38 -4.10
N SER A 11 8.43 -6.97 -4.36
CA SER A 11 9.31 -6.40 -3.33
C SER A 11 8.71 -5.15 -2.68
N ARG A 12 8.09 -4.27 -3.46
CA ARG A 12 7.40 -3.07 -2.95
C ARG A 12 6.24 -3.43 -2.03
N ILE A 13 5.39 -4.37 -2.44
CA ILE A 13 4.24 -4.80 -1.64
C ILE A 13 4.71 -5.49 -0.36
N SER A 14 5.73 -6.34 -0.45
CA SER A 14 6.31 -7.01 0.71
C SER A 14 6.79 -6.01 1.76
N LYS A 15 7.48 -4.93 1.37
CA LYS A 15 7.91 -3.88 2.32
C LYS A 15 6.74 -3.21 3.06
N ILE A 16 5.64 -2.96 2.37
CA ILE A 16 4.45 -2.35 2.96
C ILE A 16 3.79 -3.31 3.97
N ILE A 17 3.70 -4.59 3.62
CA ILE A 17 3.12 -5.62 4.48
C ILE A 17 4.03 -5.91 5.68
N GLU A 18 5.35 -5.98 5.47
CA GLU A 18 6.36 -6.17 6.51
C GLU A 18 6.37 -5.02 7.52
N ALA A 19 6.02 -3.79 7.10
CA ALA A 19 5.85 -2.67 7.99
C ALA A 19 4.59 -2.78 8.89
N GLY A 20 3.70 -3.74 8.63
CA GLY A 20 2.51 -4.02 9.43
C GLY A 20 1.19 -3.60 8.78
N ALA A 21 1.17 -3.28 7.48
CA ALA A 21 -0.07 -2.90 6.80
C ALA A 21 -1.03 -4.11 6.65
N ASN A 22 -2.22 -4.00 7.22
CA ASN A 22 -3.33 -4.92 6.99
C ASN A 22 -4.28 -4.45 5.86
N VAL A 23 -4.32 -3.14 5.59
CA VAL A 23 -5.16 -2.53 4.56
C VAL A 23 -4.33 -1.56 3.73
N ILE A 24 -4.37 -1.72 2.40
CA ILE A 24 -3.69 -0.87 1.43
C ILE A 24 -4.74 -0.18 0.56
N ILE A 25 -4.72 1.15 0.51
CA ILE A 25 -5.67 1.94 -0.27
C ILE A 25 -4.93 2.63 -1.42
N THR A 26 -5.38 2.41 -2.66
CA THR A 26 -4.78 3.03 -3.84
C THR A 26 -5.79 3.83 -4.65
N SER A 27 -5.37 5.01 -5.14
CA SER A 27 -6.20 5.82 -6.05
C SER A 27 -6.30 5.22 -7.45
N MET A 28 -5.32 4.40 -7.82
CA MET A 28 -5.25 3.73 -9.12
C MET A 28 -5.71 2.27 -9.00
N GLY A 29 -5.75 1.58 -10.14
CA GLY A 29 -5.96 0.13 -10.17
C GLY A 29 -4.78 -0.61 -9.57
N ILE A 30 -5.06 -1.82 -9.10
CA ILE A 30 -4.07 -2.81 -8.64
C ILE A 30 -4.06 -3.92 -9.69
N ASP A 31 -2.87 -4.35 -10.10
CA ASP A 31 -2.69 -5.48 -11.02
C ASP A 31 -3.17 -6.79 -10.36
N ASP A 32 -3.57 -7.78 -11.16
CA ASP A 32 -4.04 -9.07 -10.64
C ASP A 32 -2.94 -9.80 -9.85
N THR A 33 -1.68 -9.66 -10.28
CA THR A 33 -0.51 -10.22 -9.59
C THR A 33 -0.33 -9.59 -8.21
N ALA A 34 -0.43 -8.26 -8.14
CA ALA A 34 -0.35 -7.49 -6.90
C ALA A 34 -1.47 -7.87 -5.92
N SER A 35 -2.70 -7.95 -6.43
CA SER A 35 -3.90 -8.29 -5.66
C SER A 35 -3.79 -9.71 -5.07
N LYS A 36 -3.29 -10.67 -5.86
CA LYS A 36 -3.05 -12.04 -5.39
C LYS A 36 -2.03 -12.07 -4.24
N TYR A 37 -0.93 -11.32 -4.36
CA TYR A 37 0.08 -11.27 -3.29
C TYR A 37 -0.47 -10.65 -2.00
N MET A 38 -1.25 -9.57 -2.11
CA MET A 38 -1.90 -8.97 -0.93
C MET A 38 -2.86 -9.97 -0.27
N PHE A 39 -3.68 -10.65 -1.05
CA PHE A 39 -4.62 -11.66 -0.55
C PHE A 39 -3.93 -12.84 0.13
N GLU A 40 -2.89 -13.42 -0.48
CA GLU A 40 -2.09 -14.50 0.11
C GLU A 40 -1.40 -14.09 1.41
N SER A 41 -1.11 -12.79 1.56
CA SER A 41 -0.49 -12.21 2.76
C SER A 41 -1.52 -11.76 3.80
N GLY A 42 -2.82 -11.96 3.57
CA GLY A 42 -3.88 -11.52 4.48
C GLY A 42 -4.10 -10.00 4.52
N CYS A 43 -3.68 -9.29 3.48
CA CYS A 43 -3.82 -7.84 3.36
C CYS A 43 -4.96 -7.47 2.41
N LEU A 44 -5.82 -6.55 2.83
CA LEU A 44 -6.94 -6.03 2.03
C LEU A 44 -6.46 -4.89 1.12
N GLY A 45 -6.56 -5.09 -0.20
CA GLY A 45 -6.24 -4.06 -1.19
C GLY A 45 -7.48 -3.36 -1.73
N LEU A 46 -7.70 -2.10 -1.36
CA LEU A 46 -8.70 -1.22 -1.97
C LEU A 46 -8.11 -0.52 -3.19
N ARG A 47 -8.79 -0.64 -4.33
CA ARG A 47 -8.37 -0.05 -5.61
C ARG A 47 -9.38 0.98 -6.11
N ARG A 48 -8.91 1.97 -6.88
CA ARG A 48 -9.75 3.03 -7.49
C ARG A 48 -10.55 3.86 -6.48
N VAL A 49 -9.95 4.17 -5.33
CA VAL A 49 -10.57 5.07 -4.33
C VAL A 49 -10.34 6.52 -4.74
N ASP A 50 -11.35 7.38 -4.54
CA ASP A 50 -11.21 8.80 -4.86
C ASP A 50 -10.11 9.46 -4.01
N LYS A 51 -9.36 10.39 -4.61
CA LYS A 51 -8.27 11.07 -3.91
C LYS A 51 -8.78 11.90 -2.74
N GLY A 52 -9.98 12.46 -2.83
CA GLY A 52 -10.64 13.16 -1.72
C GLY A 52 -10.87 12.24 -0.53
N ASP A 53 -11.36 11.02 -0.78
CA ASP A 53 -11.61 10.03 0.26
C ASP A 53 -10.31 9.50 0.88
N ILE A 54 -9.28 9.23 0.08
CA ILE A 54 -7.96 8.81 0.60
C ILE A 54 -7.40 9.86 1.55
N ASN A 55 -7.43 11.14 1.15
CA ASN A 55 -6.95 12.23 2.00
C ASN A 55 -7.79 12.39 3.28
N ARG A 56 -9.10 12.13 3.20
CA ARG A 56 -9.98 12.17 4.36
C ARG A 56 -9.69 11.04 5.34
N ILE A 57 -9.56 9.81 4.83
CA ILE A 57 -9.21 8.62 5.63
C ILE A 57 -7.85 8.83 6.29
N ALA A 58 -6.83 9.23 5.54
CA ALA A 58 -5.49 9.49 6.06
C ALA A 58 -5.49 10.52 7.21
N LYS A 59 -6.29 11.60 7.09
CA LYS A 59 -6.44 12.58 8.17
C LYS A 59 -7.13 12.02 9.42
N LEU A 60 -8.06 11.08 9.26
CA LEU A 60 -8.81 10.50 10.38
C LEU A 60 -8.03 9.38 11.07
N THR A 61 -7.27 8.59 10.32
CA THR A 61 -6.46 7.47 10.84
C THR A 61 -5.04 7.89 11.24
N GLY A 62 -4.60 9.09 10.86
CA GLY A 62 -3.22 9.55 11.06
C GLY A 62 -2.23 8.99 10.03
N ALA A 63 -2.71 8.25 9.02
CA ALA A 63 -1.85 7.72 7.96
C ALA A 63 -1.23 8.84 7.12
N THR A 64 -0.06 8.57 6.54
CA THR A 64 0.56 9.47 5.57
C THR A 64 0.28 9.00 4.14
N VAL A 65 -0.23 9.90 3.31
CA VAL A 65 -0.46 9.60 1.88
C VAL A 65 0.88 9.59 1.14
N ILE A 66 1.27 8.42 0.66
CA ILE A 66 2.55 8.22 -0.04
C ILE A 66 2.35 8.27 -1.56
N ASN A 67 3.06 9.17 -2.23
CA ASN A 67 3.08 9.27 -3.70
C ASN A 67 4.22 8.45 -4.32
N THR A 68 5.33 8.29 -3.61
CA THR A 68 6.51 7.53 -4.06
C THR A 68 7.18 6.85 -2.86
N LEU A 69 7.65 5.63 -3.06
CA LEU A 69 8.47 4.90 -2.07
C LEU A 69 9.96 5.26 -2.19
N ALA A 70 10.35 5.94 -3.26
CA ALA A 70 11.75 6.28 -3.52
C ALA A 70 12.20 7.44 -2.63
N THR A 71 13.33 7.23 -1.96
CA THR A 71 14.09 8.23 -1.21
C THR A 71 15.02 9.01 -2.16
N PRO A 72 15.51 10.19 -1.76
CA PRO A 72 16.54 10.93 -2.52
C PRO A 72 17.80 10.11 -2.81
N GLU A 73 18.10 9.14 -1.95
CA GLU A 73 19.23 8.21 -2.06
C GLU A 73 19.00 7.09 -3.08
N GLY A 74 17.79 7.00 -3.65
CA GLY A 74 17.41 6.01 -4.67
C GLY A 74 16.96 4.67 -4.08
N GLU A 75 16.79 4.59 -2.77
CA GLU A 75 16.27 3.40 -2.08
C GLU A 75 14.76 3.47 -1.96
N GLU A 76 14.09 2.31 -2.07
CA GLU A 76 12.66 2.22 -1.80
C GLU A 76 12.42 1.84 -0.35
N VAL A 77 11.85 2.74 0.44
CA VAL A 77 11.61 2.57 1.87
C VAL A 77 10.14 2.78 2.17
N PHE A 78 9.59 1.97 3.08
CA PHE A 78 8.29 2.18 3.67
C PHE A 78 8.42 2.01 5.18
N GLU A 79 8.12 3.05 5.93
CA GLU A 79 8.20 3.05 7.38
C GLU A 79 6.83 2.80 8.00
N SER A 80 6.81 2.15 9.17
CA SER A 80 5.59 1.98 9.95
C SER A 80 5.00 3.31 10.44
N SER A 81 5.81 4.38 10.48
CA SER A 81 5.39 5.76 10.79
C SER A 81 4.34 6.31 9.81
N TYR A 82 4.27 5.75 8.60
CA TYR A 82 3.30 6.14 7.58
C TYR A 82 1.94 5.45 7.73
N LEU A 83 1.85 4.41 8.56
CA LEU A 83 0.62 3.69 8.80
C LEU A 83 -0.34 4.53 9.65
N GLY A 84 -1.62 4.44 9.33
CA GLY A 84 -2.68 4.94 10.19
C GLY A 84 -3.23 3.84 11.07
N GLU A 85 -3.92 4.24 12.13
CA GLU A 85 -4.55 3.34 13.08
C GLU A 85 -6.08 3.45 12.97
N CYS A 86 -6.76 2.32 13.15
CA CYS A 86 -8.21 2.24 13.23
C CYS A 86 -8.61 1.03 14.08
N GLU A 87 -9.80 1.07 14.68
CA GLU A 87 -10.30 0.00 15.55
C GLU A 87 -10.70 -1.23 14.75
N GLU A 88 -11.38 -1.04 13.62
CA GLU A 88 -11.85 -2.12 12.77
C GLU A 88 -11.98 -1.63 11.32
N VAL A 89 -11.79 -2.55 10.36
CA VAL A 89 -12.12 -2.36 8.95
C VAL A 89 -13.07 -3.49 8.53
N SER A 90 -14.29 -3.11 8.15
CA SER A 90 -15.38 -4.01 7.74
C SER A 90 -16.10 -3.49 6.50
N GLU A 91 -16.86 -4.36 5.83
CA GLU A 91 -17.69 -4.06 4.64
C GLU A 91 -19.07 -3.51 5.01
#